data_AF-A0A250XU94-F1
#
_entry.id   AF-A0A250XU94-F1
#
_cell.length_a   1.000
_cell.length_b   1.000
_cell.length_c   1.000
_cell.angle_alpha   90.00
_cell.angle_beta   90.00
_cell.angle_gamma   90.00
#
_symmetry.space_group_name_H-M   'P 1'
#
loop_
_entity.id
_entity.type
_entity.pdbx_description
1 polymer ?
#
loop_
_entity_poly.entity_id
_entity_poly.type
_entity_poly.pdbx_seq_one_letter_code
_entity_poly.pdbx_strand_id
1 'polypeptide(L)'
;MGVFREFFQCDFDVAGSYANMVADAEVLKVLVEILSDLKLGVFEVKLNHRGILDAMLEISGVPPQKFRAICSAIDKLDKEPWEAVRNEMVAEKGLPGHVADKIGEMVVLRGRPFDLLAKLQAAEHPLSQHAGSAAALIDLCTLFEFLDAMGVLGPIVFDLSLARGLDYYTGVIYEAVLQGGDVGSIAAGGRYDKLVGIFSGKDVPAVGVSIGIERVFAIMERQAEERSKALNAEGGSGGAGV
;
A
#
# COMPACT_ATOMS: atom_id res chain seq x y z
N MET A 1 13.30 12.73 11.36
CA MET A 1 11.93 13.20 11.61
C MET A 1 11.55 12.85 13.04
N GLY A 2 10.92 13.77 13.77
CA GLY A 2 10.45 13.50 15.14
C GLY A 2 9.21 12.62 15.13
N VAL A 3 8.97 11.88 16.23
CA VAL A 3 7.68 11.24 16.48
C VAL A 3 6.73 12.34 16.97
N PHE A 4 5.90 12.86 16.07
CA PHE A 4 4.92 13.87 16.41
C PHE A 4 3.82 13.28 17.31
N ARG A 5 3.37 14.05 18.29
CA ARG A 5 2.26 13.66 19.20
C ARG A 5 0.91 14.24 18.76
N GLU A 6 0.95 15.24 17.90
CA GLU A 6 -0.19 15.90 17.27
C GLU A 6 0.19 16.14 15.80
N PHE A 7 -0.70 15.77 14.89
CA PHE A 7 -0.51 15.87 13.44
C PHE A 7 -1.87 15.83 12.74
N PHE A 8 -1.95 16.38 11.53
CA PHE A 8 -3.13 16.47 10.70
C PHE A 8 -3.23 15.30 9.73
N GLN A 9 -4.44 14.78 9.63
CA GLN A 9 -4.84 13.81 8.61
C GLN A 9 -5.90 14.44 7.72
N CYS A 10 -5.77 14.24 6.42
CA CYS A 10 -6.81 14.61 5.46
C CYS A 10 -7.44 13.33 4.93
N ASP A 11 -8.64 13.04 5.45
CA ASP A 11 -9.34 11.78 5.23
C ASP A 11 -10.47 11.97 4.22
N PHE A 12 -10.65 10.98 3.36
CA PHE A 12 -11.77 10.88 2.42
C PHE A 12 -12.31 9.45 2.43
N ASP A 13 -13.59 9.29 2.75
CA ASP A 13 -14.24 8.00 2.91
C ASP A 13 -15.58 7.93 2.19
N VAL A 14 -15.86 6.77 1.61
CA VAL A 14 -17.14 6.42 1.00
C VAL A 14 -17.76 5.27 1.78
N ALA A 15 -18.86 5.54 2.46
CA ALA A 15 -19.61 4.56 3.25
C ALA A 15 -21.00 4.28 2.67
N GLY A 16 -21.39 3.02 2.63
CA GLY A 16 -22.70 2.58 2.14
C GLY A 16 -22.62 1.38 1.20
N SER A 17 -23.74 1.04 0.57
CA SER A 17 -23.80 -0.01 -0.44
C SER A 17 -23.63 0.58 -1.84
N TYR A 18 -22.70 0.03 -2.59
CA TYR A 18 -22.38 0.44 -3.96
C TYR A 18 -22.01 -0.78 -4.80
N ALA A 19 -21.92 -0.58 -6.11
CA ALA A 19 -21.43 -1.61 -7.02
C ALA A 19 -19.97 -1.98 -6.69
N ASN A 20 -19.61 -3.23 -6.96
CA ASN A 20 -18.30 -3.78 -6.62
C ASN A 20 -17.17 -2.91 -7.19
N MET A 21 -16.16 -2.61 -6.36
CA MET A 21 -14.95 -1.86 -6.69
C MET A 21 -15.11 -0.42 -7.20
N VAL A 22 -16.33 0.12 -7.35
CA VAL A 22 -16.55 1.49 -7.83
C VAL A 22 -16.02 2.52 -6.84
N ALA A 23 -16.41 2.39 -5.57
CA ALA A 23 -15.95 3.31 -4.52
C ALA A 23 -14.42 3.19 -4.30
N ASP A 24 -13.87 1.98 -4.37
CA ASP A 24 -12.43 1.73 -4.24
C ASP A 24 -11.63 2.43 -5.35
N ALA A 25 -12.13 2.33 -6.59
CA ALA A 25 -11.54 3.01 -7.75
C ALA A 25 -11.62 4.53 -7.61
N GLU A 26 -12.74 5.07 -7.15
CA GLU A 26 -12.94 6.51 -6.93
C GLU A 26 -11.99 7.06 -5.86
N VAL A 27 -11.85 6.36 -4.73
CA VAL A 27 -10.93 6.78 -3.66
C VAL A 27 -9.48 6.79 -4.16
N LEU A 28 -9.05 5.77 -4.90
CA LEU A 28 -7.72 5.71 -5.50
C LEU A 28 -7.52 6.79 -6.58
N LYS A 29 -8.55 7.09 -7.37
CA LYS A 29 -8.55 8.19 -8.34
C LYS A 29 -8.32 9.53 -7.65
N VAL A 30 -9.07 9.83 -6.59
CA VAL A 30 -8.89 11.04 -5.77
C VAL A 30 -7.48 11.13 -5.22
N LEU A 31 -6.96 10.04 -4.65
CA LEU A 31 -5.58 9.97 -4.14
C LEU A 31 -4.55 10.30 -5.23
N VAL A 32 -4.65 9.65 -6.40
CA VAL A 32 -3.69 9.84 -7.50
C VAL A 32 -3.74 11.26 -8.04
N GLU A 33 -4.92 11.87 -8.15
CA GLU A 33 -5.06 13.25 -8.60
C GLU A 33 -4.45 14.24 -7.61
N ILE A 34 -4.74 14.10 -6.31
CA ILE A 34 -4.16 14.96 -5.28
C ILE A 34 -2.62 14.89 -5.31
N LEU A 35 -2.05 13.69 -5.34
CA LEU A 35 -0.59 13.53 -5.34
C LEU A 35 0.07 14.05 -6.62
N SER A 36 -0.61 13.91 -7.76
CA SER A 36 -0.14 14.45 -9.04
C SER A 36 -0.14 15.97 -9.05
N ASP A 37 -1.19 16.58 -8.51
CA ASP A 37 -1.36 18.03 -8.47
C ASP A 37 -0.41 18.71 -7.47
N LEU A 38 -0.07 18.04 -6.37
CA LEU A 38 0.91 18.53 -5.38
C LEU A 38 2.35 18.58 -5.92
N LYS A 39 2.65 17.88 -7.02
CA LYS A 39 3.97 17.88 -7.69
C LYS A 39 5.14 17.54 -6.76
N LEU A 40 4.94 16.56 -5.87
CA LEU A 40 5.91 16.15 -4.86
C LEU A 40 7.09 15.32 -5.41
N GLY A 41 7.08 15.01 -6.71
CA GLY A 41 8.02 14.11 -7.37
C GLY A 41 7.29 12.88 -7.93
N VAL A 42 8.07 11.88 -8.34
CA VAL A 42 7.50 10.60 -8.78
C VAL A 42 7.04 9.82 -7.55
N PHE A 43 5.81 9.32 -7.59
CA PHE A 43 5.25 8.47 -6.54
C PHE A 43 4.76 7.16 -7.13
N GLU A 44 4.60 6.18 -6.25
CA GLU A 44 3.90 4.94 -6.52
C GLU A 44 2.85 4.69 -5.44
N VAL A 45 1.75 4.07 -5.82
CA VAL A 45 0.69 3.63 -4.90
C VAL A 45 0.75 2.11 -4.86
N LYS A 46 1.37 1.58 -3.81
CA LYS A 46 1.37 0.16 -3.51
C LYS A 46 -0.06 -0.26 -3.22
N LEU A 47 -0.49 -1.37 -3.81
CA LEU A 47 -1.84 -1.89 -3.66
C LEU A 47 -1.77 -3.38 -3.43
N ASN A 48 -2.57 -3.86 -2.49
CA ASN A 48 -2.78 -5.28 -2.21
C ASN A 48 -4.22 -5.52 -1.78
N HIS A 49 -4.57 -6.78 -1.50
CA HIS A 49 -5.90 -7.15 -1.01
C HIS A 49 -5.78 -8.10 0.19
N ARG A 50 -6.61 -7.85 1.23
CA ARG A 50 -6.59 -8.63 2.46
C ARG A 50 -6.81 -10.12 2.23
N GLY A 51 -7.77 -10.49 1.39
CA GLY A 51 -8.02 -11.89 1.00
C GLY A 51 -6.82 -12.58 0.32
N ILE A 52 -5.94 -11.84 -0.35
CA ILE A 52 -4.70 -12.40 -0.92
C ILE A 52 -3.67 -12.62 0.19
N LEU A 53 -3.49 -11.64 1.08
CA LEU A 53 -2.61 -11.76 2.23
C LEU A 53 -3.01 -12.93 3.13
N ASP A 54 -4.30 -13.07 3.43
CA ASP A 54 -4.85 -14.17 4.23
C ASP A 54 -4.56 -15.51 3.56
N ALA A 55 -4.91 -15.66 2.27
CA ALA A 55 -4.68 -16.87 1.50
C ALA A 55 -3.19 -17.23 1.42
N MET A 56 -2.31 -16.25 1.19
CA MET A 56 -0.86 -16.45 1.11
C MET A 56 -0.31 -17.09 2.39
N LEU A 57 -0.75 -16.61 3.57
CA LEU A 57 -0.30 -17.15 4.85
C LEU A 57 -0.90 -18.53 5.14
N GLU A 58 -2.18 -18.73 4.80
CA GLU A 58 -2.84 -20.04 4.94
C GLU A 58 -2.19 -21.10 4.06
N ILE A 59 -1.97 -20.81 2.78
CA ILE A 59 -1.26 -21.67 1.83
C ILE A 59 0.16 -21.98 2.31
N SER A 60 0.82 -21.01 2.94
CA SER A 60 2.17 -21.19 3.48
C SER A 60 2.21 -22.12 4.69
N GLY A 61 1.07 -22.31 5.38
CA GLY A 61 0.97 -23.13 6.59
C GLY A 61 1.12 -22.33 7.89
N VAL A 62 0.84 -21.04 7.87
CA VAL A 62 0.89 -20.20 9.07
C VAL A 62 -0.28 -20.55 10.00
N PRO A 63 -0.01 -20.87 11.29
CA PRO A 63 -1.09 -21.11 12.24
C PRO A 63 -1.94 -19.85 12.47
N PRO A 64 -3.28 -19.95 12.59
CA PRO A 64 -4.14 -18.77 12.78
C PRO A 64 -3.75 -17.89 13.97
N GLN A 65 -3.23 -18.49 15.05
CA GLN A 65 -2.81 -17.77 16.25
C GLN A 65 -1.56 -16.89 16.01
N LYS A 66 -0.78 -17.20 14.97
CA LYS A 66 0.44 -16.45 14.60
C LYS A 66 0.19 -15.44 13.48
N PHE A 67 -1.02 -15.40 12.91
CA PHE A 67 -1.36 -14.59 11.73
C PHE A 67 -0.91 -13.13 11.87
N ARG A 68 -1.35 -12.45 12.94
CA ARG A 68 -1.00 -11.04 13.21
C ARG A 68 0.49 -10.84 13.41
N ALA A 69 1.13 -11.75 14.15
CA ALA A 69 2.56 -11.67 14.39
C ALA A 69 3.34 -11.78 13.07
N ILE A 70 2.97 -12.73 12.19
CA ILE A 70 3.65 -12.90 10.90
C ILE A 70 3.39 -11.72 9.96
N CYS A 71 2.17 -11.21 9.87
CA CYS A 71 1.89 -10.01 9.08
C CYS A 71 2.71 -8.79 9.57
N SER A 72 2.88 -8.64 10.89
CA SER A 72 3.76 -7.60 11.45
C SER A 72 5.24 -7.79 11.09
N ALA A 73 5.70 -9.01 10.80
CA ALA A 73 7.05 -9.23 10.25
C ALA A 73 7.10 -8.83 8.77
N ILE A 74 6.08 -9.20 7.99
CA ILE A 74 5.97 -8.84 6.57
C ILE A 74 5.98 -7.32 6.37
N ASP A 75 5.27 -6.58 7.21
CA ASP A 75 5.20 -5.12 7.14
C ASP A 75 6.58 -4.43 7.24
N LYS A 76 7.58 -5.10 7.82
CA LYS A 76 8.96 -4.59 7.92
C LYS A 76 9.78 -4.77 6.65
N LEU A 77 9.27 -5.50 5.65
CA LEU A 77 9.92 -5.58 4.32
C LEU A 77 10.01 -4.22 3.62
N ASP A 78 9.29 -3.21 4.12
CA ASP A 78 9.44 -1.82 3.69
C ASP A 78 10.83 -1.24 4.01
N LYS A 79 11.53 -1.77 5.02
CA LYS A 79 12.79 -1.23 5.57
C LYS A 79 13.88 -2.26 5.76
N GLU A 80 13.51 -3.53 5.88
CA GLU A 80 14.41 -4.62 6.18
C GLU A 80 14.49 -5.63 5.02
N PRO A 81 15.66 -6.21 4.75
CA PRO A 81 15.79 -7.25 3.74
C PRO A 81 15.07 -8.53 4.17
N TRP A 82 14.72 -9.37 3.19
CA TRP A 82 14.01 -10.63 3.41
C TRP A 82 14.67 -11.53 4.45
N GLU A 83 16.01 -11.61 4.47
CA GLU A 83 16.75 -12.44 5.42
C GLU A 83 16.51 -12.02 6.87
N ALA A 84 16.42 -10.72 7.15
CA ALA A 84 16.12 -10.20 8.49
C ALA A 84 14.70 -10.55 8.90
N VAL A 85 13.73 -10.30 8.02
CA VAL A 85 12.31 -10.61 8.24
C VAL A 85 12.08 -12.11 8.43
N ARG A 86 12.74 -12.95 7.63
CA ARG A 86 12.70 -14.41 7.77
C ARG A 86 13.25 -14.85 9.12
N ASN A 87 14.38 -14.29 9.55
CA ASN A 87 14.99 -14.61 10.84
C ASN A 87 14.05 -14.25 12.00
N GLU A 88 13.38 -13.10 11.95
CA GLU A 88 12.35 -12.73 12.93
C GLU A 88 11.19 -13.74 12.96
N MET A 89 10.67 -14.13 11.78
CA MET A 89 9.58 -15.11 11.69
C MET A 89 9.95 -16.45 12.34
N VAL A 90 11.18 -16.92 12.13
CA VAL A 90 11.63 -18.22 12.62
C VAL A 90 12.09 -18.15 14.07
N ALA A 91 13.02 -17.27 14.39
CA ALA A 91 13.70 -17.23 15.69
C ALA A 91 12.84 -16.59 16.78
N GLU A 92 12.10 -15.53 16.47
CA GLU A 92 11.33 -14.77 17.47
C GLU A 92 9.87 -15.21 17.50
N LYS A 93 9.26 -15.41 16.32
CA LYS A 93 7.84 -15.77 16.19
C LYS A 93 7.62 -17.29 16.13
N GLY A 94 8.69 -18.08 16.08
CA GLY A 94 8.68 -19.54 16.17
C GLY A 94 7.99 -20.22 14.98
N LEU A 95 8.07 -19.64 13.79
CA LEU A 95 7.53 -20.25 12.57
C LEU A 95 8.53 -21.30 12.05
N PRO A 96 8.08 -22.47 11.56
CA PRO A 96 8.98 -23.41 10.90
C PRO A 96 9.66 -22.77 9.69
N GLY A 97 10.95 -23.04 9.48
CA GLY A 97 11.74 -22.42 8.39
C GLY A 97 11.11 -22.57 7.01
N HIS A 98 10.63 -23.77 6.67
CA HIS A 98 9.98 -24.04 5.38
C HIS A 98 8.68 -23.25 5.17
N VAL A 99 7.95 -22.90 6.25
CA VAL A 99 6.76 -22.04 6.16
C VAL A 99 7.19 -20.61 5.85
N ALA A 100 8.24 -20.11 6.52
CA ALA A 100 8.80 -18.79 6.23
C ALA A 100 9.34 -18.71 4.79
N ASP A 101 10.03 -19.74 4.31
CA ASP A 101 10.53 -19.82 2.94
C ASP A 101 9.39 -19.71 1.91
N LYS A 102 8.28 -20.43 2.15
CA LYS A 102 7.10 -20.39 1.29
C LYS A 102 6.38 -19.03 1.30
N ILE A 103 6.38 -18.31 2.43
CA ILE A 103 5.94 -16.91 2.47
C ILE A 103 6.86 -16.07 1.57
N GLY A 104 8.17 -16.27 1.68
CA GLY A 104 9.19 -15.57 0.90
C GLY A 104 8.99 -15.64 -0.61
N GLU A 105 8.60 -16.80 -1.11
CA GLU A 105 8.32 -17.01 -2.54
C GLU A 105 7.18 -16.12 -3.07
N MET A 106 6.19 -15.80 -2.23
CA MET A 106 5.00 -15.04 -2.61
C MET A 106 5.10 -13.56 -2.23
N VAL A 107 5.62 -13.24 -1.05
CA VAL A 107 5.61 -11.88 -0.49
C VAL A 107 6.51 -10.91 -1.26
N VAL A 108 7.53 -11.42 -1.96
CA VAL A 108 8.43 -10.62 -2.81
C VAL A 108 7.83 -10.31 -4.19
N LEU A 109 6.65 -10.85 -4.50
CA LEU A 109 5.99 -10.60 -5.78
C LEU A 109 5.42 -9.19 -5.82
N ARG A 110 5.93 -8.42 -6.76
CA ARG A 110 5.56 -7.04 -7.02
C ARG A 110 5.63 -6.76 -8.51
N GLY A 111 4.70 -5.97 -9.03
CA GLY A 111 4.75 -5.58 -10.43
C GLY A 111 3.62 -4.68 -10.89
N ARG A 112 3.55 -4.51 -12.22
CA ARG A 112 2.44 -3.80 -12.84
C ARG A 112 1.12 -4.56 -12.59
N PRO A 113 0.00 -3.84 -12.42
CA PRO A 113 -1.28 -4.43 -12.02
C PRO A 113 -1.70 -5.64 -12.86
N PHE A 114 -1.83 -5.49 -14.18
CA PHE A 114 -2.28 -6.58 -15.06
C PHE A 114 -1.24 -7.70 -15.23
N ASP A 115 0.05 -7.37 -15.27
CA ASP A 115 1.11 -8.38 -15.44
C ASP A 115 1.17 -9.33 -14.25
N LEU A 116 1.15 -8.79 -13.03
CA LEU A 116 1.15 -9.59 -11.82
C LEU A 116 -0.20 -10.30 -11.61
N LEU A 117 -1.32 -9.63 -11.89
CA LEU A 117 -2.64 -10.25 -11.83
C LEU A 117 -2.73 -11.51 -12.70
N ALA A 118 -2.29 -11.41 -13.97
CA ALA A 118 -2.30 -12.54 -14.90
C ALA A 118 -1.44 -13.71 -14.37
N LYS A 119 -0.27 -13.41 -13.78
CA LYS A 119 0.58 -14.42 -13.14
C LYS A 119 -0.12 -15.10 -11.96
N LEU A 120 -0.81 -14.35 -11.11
CA LEU A 120 -1.48 -14.91 -9.92
C LEU A 120 -2.78 -15.68 -10.27
N GLN A 121 -3.40 -15.35 -11.40
CA GLN A 121 -4.58 -16.04 -11.93
C GLN A 121 -4.25 -17.31 -12.72
N ALA A 122 -2.97 -17.58 -13.02
CA ALA A 122 -2.55 -18.81 -13.68
C ALA A 122 -3.03 -20.05 -12.91
N ALA A 123 -3.51 -21.07 -13.61
CA ALA A 123 -4.18 -22.22 -13.01
C ALA A 123 -3.27 -23.04 -12.07
N GLU A 124 -1.96 -23.01 -12.31
CA GLU A 124 -0.93 -23.61 -11.47
C GLU A 124 -0.57 -22.79 -10.21
N HIS A 125 -0.96 -21.52 -10.16
CA HIS A 125 -0.58 -20.65 -9.05
C HIS A 125 -1.43 -20.97 -7.80
N PRO A 126 -0.85 -21.19 -6.61
CA PRO A 126 -1.61 -21.57 -5.42
C PRO A 126 -2.74 -20.59 -5.05
N LEU A 127 -2.52 -19.28 -5.26
CA LEU A 127 -3.53 -18.25 -5.01
C LEU A 127 -4.74 -18.32 -5.96
N SER A 128 -4.64 -18.88 -7.17
CA SER A 128 -5.81 -19.00 -8.06
C SER A 128 -6.77 -20.11 -7.61
N GLN A 129 -6.25 -21.10 -6.86
CA GLN A 129 -7.02 -22.25 -6.39
C GLN A 129 -7.65 -22.05 -5.00
N HIS A 130 -7.23 -21.03 -4.26
CA HIS A 130 -7.72 -20.76 -2.92
C HIS A 130 -8.93 -19.81 -2.94
N ALA A 131 -10.02 -20.22 -2.29
CA ALA A 131 -11.31 -19.49 -2.37
C ALA A 131 -11.21 -18.03 -1.92
N GLY A 132 -10.45 -17.75 -0.85
CA GLY A 132 -10.28 -16.39 -0.32
C GLY A 132 -9.52 -15.44 -1.26
N SER A 133 -8.54 -15.96 -2.01
CA SER A 133 -7.80 -15.17 -2.99
C SER A 133 -8.47 -15.13 -4.35
N ALA A 134 -9.25 -16.15 -4.74
CA ALA A 134 -9.99 -16.13 -6.01
C ALA A 134 -10.96 -14.95 -6.09
N ALA A 135 -11.74 -14.69 -5.02
CA ALA A 135 -12.62 -13.53 -4.94
C ALA A 135 -11.83 -12.21 -5.01
N ALA A 136 -10.74 -12.13 -4.24
CA ALA A 136 -9.86 -10.96 -4.23
C ALA A 136 -9.21 -10.68 -5.60
N LEU A 137 -8.83 -11.71 -6.36
CA LEU A 137 -8.27 -11.57 -7.71
C LEU A 137 -9.33 -11.06 -8.71
N ILE A 138 -10.60 -11.44 -8.53
CA ILE A 138 -11.72 -10.90 -9.33
C ILE A 138 -11.95 -9.43 -9.00
N ASP A 139 -11.94 -9.07 -7.72
CA ASP A 139 -12.06 -7.69 -7.26
C ASP A 139 -10.91 -6.83 -7.81
N LEU A 140 -9.66 -7.30 -7.71
CA LEU A 140 -8.51 -6.59 -8.27
C LEU A 140 -8.58 -6.46 -9.80
N CYS A 141 -9.06 -7.47 -10.52
CA CYS A 141 -9.28 -7.36 -11.97
C CYS A 141 -10.24 -6.21 -12.29
N THR A 142 -11.40 -6.18 -11.61
CA THR A 142 -12.41 -5.14 -11.78
C THR A 142 -11.86 -3.75 -11.44
N LEU A 143 -11.11 -3.66 -10.33
CA LEU A 143 -10.49 -2.42 -9.90
C LEU A 143 -9.46 -1.91 -10.92
N PHE A 144 -8.60 -2.78 -11.43
CA PHE A 144 -7.58 -2.39 -12.40
C PHE A 144 -8.19 -1.92 -13.73
N GLU A 145 -9.27 -2.54 -14.18
CA GLU A 145 -10.04 -2.08 -15.34
C GLU A 145 -10.62 -0.68 -15.13
N PHE A 146 -11.19 -0.39 -13.95
CA PHE A 146 -11.68 0.95 -13.63
C PHE A 146 -10.57 1.98 -13.56
N LEU A 147 -9.46 1.67 -12.90
CA LEU A 147 -8.31 2.57 -12.78
C LEU A 147 -7.66 2.86 -14.14
N ASP A 148 -7.62 1.86 -15.03
CA ASP A 148 -7.15 2.03 -16.42
C ASP A 148 -8.08 2.95 -17.20
N ALA A 149 -9.39 2.70 -17.14
CA ALA A 149 -10.40 3.53 -17.79
C ALA A 149 -10.43 4.98 -17.27
N MET A 150 -10.12 5.19 -15.99
CA MET A 150 -10.00 6.51 -15.35
C MET A 150 -8.65 7.20 -15.60
N GLY A 151 -7.71 6.53 -16.29
CA GLY A 151 -6.39 7.07 -16.63
C GLY A 151 -5.45 7.20 -15.43
N VAL A 152 -5.65 6.42 -14.36
CA VAL A 152 -4.87 6.51 -13.11
C VAL A 152 -4.18 5.20 -12.71
N LEU A 153 -4.16 4.20 -13.58
CA LEU A 153 -3.45 2.95 -13.32
C LEU A 153 -1.92 3.12 -13.27
N GLY A 154 -1.37 4.13 -13.97
CA GLY A 154 0.07 4.31 -14.16
C GLY A 154 0.91 4.28 -12.86
N PRO A 155 0.54 5.03 -11.81
CA PRO A 155 1.26 5.02 -10.52
C PRO A 155 1.00 3.78 -9.65
N ILE A 156 0.05 2.91 -9.99
CA ILE A 156 -0.38 1.79 -9.15
C ILE A 156 0.60 0.63 -9.31
N VAL A 157 1.05 0.08 -8.18
CA VAL A 157 1.93 -1.10 -8.13
C VAL A 157 1.26 -2.18 -7.30
N PHE A 158 1.01 -3.34 -7.90
CA PHE A 158 0.50 -4.49 -7.17
C PHE A 158 1.67 -5.13 -6.39
N ASP A 159 1.56 -5.17 -5.06
CA ASP A 159 2.66 -5.49 -4.15
C ASP A 159 2.20 -6.40 -3.01
N LEU A 160 2.61 -7.68 -3.04
CA LEU A 160 2.18 -8.67 -2.03
C LEU A 160 2.86 -8.47 -0.66
N SER A 161 3.90 -7.63 -0.58
CA SER A 161 4.55 -7.29 0.68
C SER A 161 3.74 -6.28 1.52
N LEU A 162 2.77 -5.59 0.91
CA LEU A 162 1.95 -4.63 1.61
C LEU A 162 0.99 -5.34 2.58
N ALA A 163 1.28 -5.27 3.88
CA ALA A 163 0.53 -5.94 4.95
C ALA A 163 0.09 -4.96 6.08
N ARG A 164 -0.34 -3.76 5.69
CA ARG A 164 -0.77 -2.69 6.62
C ARG A 164 -2.21 -2.90 7.15
N GLY A 165 -2.51 -2.29 8.30
CA GLY A 165 -3.88 -2.13 8.82
C GLY A 165 -4.63 -3.44 9.12
N LEU A 166 -3.92 -4.39 9.72
CA LEU A 166 -4.35 -5.77 9.96
C LEU A 166 -5.60 -5.92 10.83
N ASP A 167 -5.94 -4.88 11.59
CA ASP A 167 -7.00 -4.94 12.60
C ASP A 167 -8.39 -4.64 12.05
N TYR A 168 -8.50 -3.92 10.92
CA TYR A 168 -9.81 -3.46 10.43
C TYR A 168 -10.02 -3.53 8.91
N TYR A 169 -8.98 -3.63 8.08
CA TYR A 169 -9.19 -3.78 6.63
C TYR A 169 -9.71 -5.18 6.27
N THR A 170 -10.73 -5.21 5.42
CA THR A 170 -11.44 -6.40 4.93
C THR A 170 -11.26 -6.65 3.44
N GLY A 171 -10.80 -5.65 2.67
CA GLY A 171 -10.64 -5.73 1.22
C GLY A 171 -9.30 -5.18 0.74
N VAL A 172 -9.34 -4.28 -0.26
CA VAL A 172 -8.14 -3.61 -0.76
C VAL A 172 -7.43 -2.83 0.35
N ILE A 173 -6.11 -2.77 0.25
CA ILE A 173 -5.23 -1.95 1.07
C ILE A 173 -4.21 -1.28 0.17
N TYR A 174 -3.89 -0.03 0.46
CA TYR A 174 -2.96 0.74 -0.36
C TYR A 174 -2.14 1.74 0.45
N GLU A 175 -0.96 2.03 -0.07
CA GLU A 175 0.02 2.94 0.52
C GLU A 175 0.74 3.70 -0.59
N ALA A 176 0.70 5.03 -0.53
CA ALA A 176 1.44 5.88 -1.45
C ALA A 176 2.81 6.23 -0.88
N VAL A 177 3.87 6.09 -1.69
CA VAL A 177 5.25 6.44 -1.32
C VAL A 177 5.90 7.25 -2.45
N LEU A 178 6.83 8.14 -2.09
CA LEU A 178 7.66 8.85 -3.07
C LEU A 178 8.87 8.00 -3.48
N GLN A 179 9.19 8.00 -4.77
CA GLN A 179 10.41 7.39 -5.27
C GLN A 179 11.63 8.25 -4.92
N GLY A 180 12.69 7.60 -4.44
CA GLY A 180 13.97 8.25 -4.15
C GLY A 180 14.00 9.14 -2.89
N GLY A 181 12.97 9.07 -2.04
CA GLY A 181 12.91 9.82 -0.78
C GLY A 181 12.81 8.91 0.45
N ASP A 182 13.61 9.18 1.47
CA ASP A 182 13.56 8.52 2.80
C ASP A 182 12.36 8.96 3.67
N VAL A 183 11.28 9.40 3.04
CA VAL A 183 10.17 10.07 3.73
C VAL A 183 9.12 9.06 4.21
N GLY A 184 9.15 7.82 3.73
CA GLY A 184 8.13 6.80 3.99
C GLY A 184 6.76 7.14 3.37
N SER A 185 5.70 6.43 3.77
CA SER A 185 4.33 6.60 3.25
C SER A 185 3.74 8.01 3.40
N ILE A 186 3.26 8.60 2.31
CA ILE A 186 2.60 9.91 2.30
C ILE A 186 1.07 9.82 2.42
N ALA A 187 0.49 8.68 2.06
CA ALA A 187 -0.92 8.40 2.22
C ALA A 187 -1.14 6.89 2.37
N ALA A 188 -2.20 6.49 3.06
CA ALA A 188 -2.58 5.10 3.19
C ALA A 188 -4.10 4.98 3.29
N GLY A 189 -4.63 3.82 2.91
CA GLY A 189 -6.06 3.58 2.96
C GLY A 189 -6.42 2.14 2.62
N GLY A 190 -7.71 1.90 2.51
CA GLY A 190 -8.25 0.58 2.22
C GLY A 190 -9.73 0.45 2.55
N ARG A 191 -10.25 -0.76 2.32
CA ARG A 191 -11.66 -1.14 2.57
C ARG A 191 -11.82 -1.80 3.93
N TYR A 192 -12.82 -1.38 4.71
CA TYR A 192 -13.03 -1.77 6.12
C TYR A 192 -14.51 -1.97 6.48
N ASP A 193 -15.16 -2.95 5.87
CA ASP A 193 -16.63 -3.09 5.87
C ASP A 193 -17.27 -3.37 7.26
N LYS A 194 -16.45 -3.78 8.23
CA LYS A 194 -16.92 -4.20 9.56
C LYS A 194 -16.73 -3.15 10.65
N LEU A 195 -15.98 -2.08 10.39
CA LEU A 195 -15.61 -1.11 11.43
C LEU A 195 -16.82 -0.36 11.99
N VAL A 196 -17.73 0.08 11.11
CA VAL A 196 -18.98 0.75 11.50
C VAL A 196 -19.92 -0.21 12.24
N GLY A 197 -19.86 -1.51 11.93
CA GLY A 197 -20.66 -2.55 12.58
C GLY A 197 -20.37 -2.69 14.07
N ILE A 198 -19.13 -2.41 14.51
CA ILE A 198 -18.73 -2.44 15.93
C ILE A 198 -19.58 -1.47 16.77
N PHE A 199 -19.98 -0.33 16.20
CA PHE A 199 -20.73 0.71 16.90
C PHE A 199 -22.23 0.68 16.63
N SER A 200 -22.61 0.34 15.39
CA SER A 200 -24.01 0.41 14.94
C SER A 200 -24.75 -0.92 15.03
N GLY A 201 -24.05 -2.04 15.19
CA GLY A 201 -24.60 -3.40 15.13
C GLY A 201 -25.00 -3.85 13.71
N LYS A 202 -24.69 -3.05 12.68
CA LYS A 202 -24.93 -3.38 11.28
C LYS A 202 -23.67 -3.12 10.46
N ASP A 203 -23.27 -4.09 9.66
CA ASP A 203 -22.14 -3.90 8.75
C ASP A 203 -22.49 -2.84 7.71
N VAL A 204 -21.61 -1.84 7.58
CA VAL A 204 -21.71 -0.76 6.59
C VAL A 204 -20.40 -0.77 5.82
N PRO A 205 -20.41 -1.21 4.54
CA PRO A 205 -19.22 -1.20 3.71
C PRO A 205 -18.62 0.20 3.62
N ALA A 206 -17.30 0.28 3.76
CA ALA A 206 -16.60 1.55 3.79
C ALA A 206 -15.21 1.38 3.18
N VAL A 207 -14.77 2.39 2.44
CA VAL A 207 -13.43 2.47 1.87
C VAL A 207 -12.99 3.92 1.91
N GLY A 208 -11.72 4.15 2.20
CA GLY A 208 -11.20 5.51 2.26
C GLY A 208 -9.69 5.57 2.34
N VAL A 209 -9.21 6.80 2.32
CA VAL A 209 -7.80 7.16 2.29
C VAL A 209 -7.52 8.30 3.25
N SER A 210 -6.34 8.28 3.85
CA SER A 210 -5.81 9.35 4.69
C SER A 210 -4.49 9.83 4.13
N ILE A 211 -4.36 11.16 3.97
CA ILE A 211 -3.12 11.83 3.54
C ILE A 211 -2.44 12.45 4.76
N GLY A 212 -1.15 12.14 4.94
CA GLY A 212 -0.33 12.71 6.01
C GLY A 212 0.16 14.12 5.66
N ILE A 213 -0.58 15.14 6.12
CA ILE A 213 -0.36 16.54 5.72
C ILE A 213 1.01 17.07 6.14
N GLU A 214 1.49 16.74 7.33
CA GLU A 214 2.83 17.14 7.81
C GLU A 214 3.93 16.63 6.91
N ARG A 215 3.76 15.40 6.38
CA ARG A 215 4.76 14.80 5.51
C ARG A 215 4.80 15.51 4.17
N VAL A 216 3.61 15.78 3.61
CA VAL A 216 3.46 16.59 2.39
C VAL A 216 4.13 17.95 2.56
N PHE A 217 3.84 18.67 3.65
CA PHE A 217 4.47 19.96 3.91
C PHE A 217 5.99 19.87 4.07
N ALA A 218 6.51 18.90 4.83
CA ALA A 218 7.95 18.72 4.99
C ALA A 218 8.66 18.47 3.65
N ILE A 219 8.03 17.74 2.73
CA ILE A 219 8.55 17.53 1.38
C ILE A 219 8.55 18.84 0.59
N MET A 220 7.43 19.57 0.60
CA MET A 220 7.28 20.83 -0.13
C MET A 220 8.25 21.91 0.35
N GLU A 221 8.44 22.04 1.66
CA GLU A 221 9.41 22.95 2.28
C GLU A 221 10.84 22.63 1.82
N ARG A 222 11.24 21.36 1.89
CA ARG A 222 12.56 20.92 1.42
C ARG A 222 12.78 21.23 -0.06
N GLN A 223 11.80 20.97 -0.91
CA GLN A 223 11.89 21.31 -2.34
C GLN A 223 11.98 22.83 -2.57
N ALA A 224 11.29 23.64 -1.77
CA ALA A 224 11.36 25.10 -1.85
C ALA A 224 12.75 25.62 -1.45
N GLU A 225 13.35 25.06 -0.40
CA GLU A 225 14.73 25.37 0.01
C GLU A 225 15.75 24.97 -1.07
N GLU A 226 15.63 23.77 -1.64
CA GLU A 226 16.51 23.29 -2.70
C GLU A 226 16.42 24.17 -3.96
N ARG A 227 15.21 24.57 -4.38
CA ARG A 227 14.99 25.54 -5.47
C ARG A 227 15.62 26.89 -5.18
N SER A 228 15.47 27.40 -3.96
CA SER A 228 16.04 28.69 -3.56
C SER A 228 17.58 28.67 -3.56
N LYS A 229 18.18 27.56 -3.11
CA LYS A 229 19.64 27.37 -3.14
C LYS A 229 20.17 27.28 -4.59
N ALA A 230 19.47 26.58 -5.47
CA ALA A 230 19.85 26.47 -6.89
C ALA A 230 19.84 27.84 -7.60
N LEU A 231 18.79 28.63 -7.40
CA LEU A 231 18.68 30.00 -7.95
C LEU A 231 19.82 30.92 -7.47
N ASN A 232 20.18 30.83 -6.19
CA ASN A 232 21.28 31.62 -5.62
C ASN A 232 22.66 31.19 -6.13
N ALA A 233 22.85 29.90 -6.44
CA ALA A 233 24.09 29.38 -7.01
C ALA A 233 24.31 29.83 -8.47
N GLU A 234 23.25 29.91 -9.26
CA GLU A 234 23.30 30.37 -10.66
C GLU A 234 23.46 31.90 -10.79
N GLY A 235 22.94 32.68 -9.84
CA GLY A 235 23.10 34.15 -9.81
C GLY A 235 24.50 34.62 -9.37
N GLY A 236 25.30 33.78 -8.73
CA GLY A 236 26.62 34.12 -8.19
C GLY A 236 27.79 34.06 -9.20
N SER A 237 27.60 33.47 -10.37
CA SER A 237 28.67 33.30 -11.38
C SER A 237 28.72 34.38 -12.47
N GLY A 238 27.85 35.40 -12.42
CA GLY A 238 27.75 36.46 -13.44
C GLY A 238 28.58 37.73 -13.18
N GLY A 239 29.37 37.79 -12.10
CA GLY A 239 30.02 39.02 -11.63
C GLY A 239 31.54 38.92 -11.45
N ALA A 240 32.26 38.40 -12.44
CA ALA A 240 33.72 38.51 -12.50
C ALA A 240 34.18 38.56 -13.96
N GLY A 241 33.92 39.67 -14.64
CA GLY A 241 34.30 39.85 -16.03
C GLY A 241 34.13 41.29 -16.52
N VAL A 242 35.23 42.04 -16.37
CA VAL A 242 35.58 43.36 -16.96
C VAL A 242 35.03 44.60 -16.27
#